data_AF-A0A3B9HK95-F1
#
_entry.id   AF-A0A3B9HK95-F1
#
_cell.length_a   1.000
_cell.length_b   1.000
_cell.length_c   1.000
_cell.angle_alpha   90.00
_cell.angle_beta   90.00
_cell.angle_gamma   90.00
#
_symmetry.space_group_name_H-M   'P 1'
#
loop_
_entity.id
_entity.type
_entity.pdbx_description
1 polymer ?
#
loop_
_entity_poly.entity_id
_entity_poly.type
_entity_poly.pdbx_seq_one_letter_code
_entity_poly.pdbx_strand_id
1 'polypeptide(L)'
;MKKLAYILICFPLLSSCDFLFGTTKDDVAAEIFEEGAIDPELIPSEVGYVPVLPFWTGFDHPVDIYCGYDEMIYVIDDNGLNVLDQAGNLHDIIYIQGASDVCQDRRLHTYVTGRVDVDVDDDGMPENLAAVYHLTGTATGNVQFIDTLIHPFCDESRNITSFRGTDDIAVEFTGVTTLADNTLHVSRTGPRNDLTGIARVDNTILFFDEDGNNTGYSNGLSPVSSNLRSSWNISSIAGFAAPPQSLAGISTSADFLITLEAEDAAYKVLWIQQNVDPEAGVTYGENAALAAFDLTKADRFLYEPGRFEAPADVYVAPDFTGYIFVVDSELDSLYQFTRRGYEGVNPPPGSTTTKQIIASFGGAGDGPFNFNEPSGVAYLRRVVYVADKGNGRICRYTLSTDLE
;
A
#
# COMPACT_ATOMS: atom_id res chain seq x y z
N MET A 1 -31.56 -76.94 -58.83
CA MET A 1 -32.09 -76.02 -57.80
C MET A 1 -30.97 -75.74 -56.82
N LYS A 2 -30.16 -74.71 -57.10
CA LYS A 2 -28.90 -74.45 -56.39
C LYS A 2 -29.18 -73.62 -55.14
N LYS A 3 -29.04 -74.24 -53.97
CA LYS A 3 -29.05 -73.58 -52.67
C LYS A 3 -27.67 -72.94 -52.46
N LEU A 4 -27.62 -71.62 -52.36
CA LEU A 4 -26.45 -70.90 -51.86
C LEU A 4 -26.84 -70.32 -50.50
N ALA A 5 -26.12 -70.73 -49.46
CA ALA A 5 -26.25 -70.19 -48.11
C ALA A 5 -25.64 -68.79 -48.09
N TYR A 6 -26.40 -67.79 -47.61
CA TYR A 6 -25.86 -66.49 -47.23
C TYR A 6 -26.00 -66.33 -45.73
N ILE A 7 -24.83 -66.18 -45.10
CA ILE A 7 -24.61 -65.94 -43.69
C ILE A 7 -24.98 -64.48 -43.42
N LEU A 8 -25.95 -64.26 -42.53
CA LEU A 8 -26.35 -62.94 -42.06
C LEU A 8 -25.34 -62.48 -41.00
N ILE A 9 -24.40 -61.61 -41.40
CA ILE A 9 -23.46 -60.95 -40.49
C ILE A 9 -24.18 -59.71 -39.93
N CYS A 10 -24.47 -59.74 -38.63
CA CYS A 10 -25.06 -58.63 -37.90
C CYS A 10 -23.94 -57.62 -37.56
N PHE A 11 -23.98 -56.44 -38.18
CA PHE A 11 -23.13 -55.29 -37.83
C PHE A 11 -23.66 -54.63 -36.55
N PRO A 12 -22.87 -54.46 -35.47
CA PRO A 12 -23.23 -53.56 -34.39
C PRO A 12 -23.00 -52.11 -34.84
N LEU A 13 -24.09 -51.34 -34.88
CA LEU A 13 -24.05 -49.87 -34.99
C LEU A 13 -23.48 -49.34 -33.67
N LEU A 14 -22.32 -48.68 -33.75
CA LEU A 14 -21.73 -47.92 -32.66
C LEU A 14 -22.60 -46.67 -32.42
N SER A 15 -23.38 -46.68 -31.35
CA SER A 15 -23.92 -45.45 -30.76
C SER A 15 -22.78 -44.72 -30.05
N SER A 16 -22.48 -43.52 -30.53
CA SER A 16 -21.59 -42.56 -29.89
C SER A 16 -22.15 -42.14 -28.54
N CYS A 17 -21.44 -42.47 -27.45
CA CYS A 17 -21.66 -41.86 -26.14
C CYS A 17 -20.81 -40.60 -26.02
N ASP A 18 -21.38 -39.45 -26.36
CA ASP A 18 -20.89 -38.13 -25.95
C ASP A 18 -21.16 -37.92 -24.45
N PHE A 19 -20.30 -38.46 -23.59
CA PHE A 19 -20.37 -38.18 -22.15
C PHE A 19 -19.00 -38.28 -21.43
N LEU A 20 -17.88 -38.09 -22.14
CA LEU A 20 -16.54 -38.28 -21.54
C LEU A 20 -15.49 -37.25 -21.96
N PHE A 21 -15.91 -36.15 -22.59
CA PHE A 21 -15.09 -34.94 -22.75
C PHE A 21 -16.00 -33.73 -22.58
N GLY A 22 -15.88 -33.04 -21.45
CA GLY A 22 -16.51 -31.74 -21.27
C GLY A 22 -16.04 -30.80 -22.37
N THR A 23 -16.98 -30.18 -23.07
CA THR A 23 -16.69 -29.16 -24.06
C THR A 23 -16.09 -27.96 -23.35
N THR A 24 -14.78 -27.74 -23.51
CA THR A 24 -14.10 -26.49 -23.12
C THR A 24 -14.51 -25.38 -24.09
N LYS A 25 -15.73 -24.90 -23.89
CA LYS A 25 -16.18 -23.57 -24.29
C LYS A 25 -16.95 -23.04 -23.10
N ASP A 26 -16.18 -22.82 -22.05
CA ASP A 26 -16.64 -22.05 -20.91
C ASP A 26 -16.47 -20.59 -21.32
N ASP A 27 -17.54 -19.81 -21.30
CA ASP A 27 -17.48 -18.38 -21.64
C ASP A 27 -16.49 -17.66 -20.70
N VAL A 28 -16.32 -18.18 -19.47
CA VAL A 28 -15.30 -17.78 -18.49
C VAL A 28 -13.87 -18.06 -18.98
N ALA A 29 -13.62 -19.20 -19.62
CA ALA A 29 -12.31 -19.50 -20.17
C ALA A 29 -11.99 -18.62 -21.39
N ALA A 30 -13.00 -18.32 -22.20
CA ALA A 30 -12.85 -17.41 -23.34
C ALA A 30 -12.55 -15.97 -22.87
N GLU A 31 -13.22 -15.49 -21.82
CA GLU A 31 -12.95 -14.21 -21.15
C GLU A 31 -11.52 -14.16 -20.58
N ILE A 32 -11.06 -15.22 -19.91
CA ILE A 32 -9.66 -15.35 -19.43
C ILE A 32 -8.65 -15.26 -20.59
N PHE A 33 -8.95 -15.82 -21.76
CA PHE A 33 -8.06 -15.75 -22.93
C PHE A 33 -8.17 -14.42 -23.71
N GLU A 34 -9.30 -13.72 -23.61
CA GLU A 34 -9.51 -12.39 -24.22
C GLU A 34 -8.85 -11.29 -23.36
N GLU A 35 -8.95 -11.37 -22.04
CA GLU A 35 -8.20 -10.52 -21.11
C GLU A 35 -6.69 -10.78 -21.13
N GLY A 36 -6.28 -12.01 -21.45
CA GLY A 36 -4.88 -12.40 -21.63
C GLY A 36 -4.31 -12.16 -23.04
N ALA A 37 -5.11 -11.62 -23.98
CA ALA A 37 -4.69 -11.42 -25.37
C ALA A 37 -3.80 -10.17 -25.49
N ILE A 38 -2.49 -10.38 -25.44
CA ILE A 38 -1.48 -9.35 -25.71
C ILE A 38 -1.56 -8.97 -27.20
N ASP A 39 -1.76 -7.69 -27.49
CA ASP A 39 -1.72 -7.13 -28.85
C ASP A 39 -0.35 -7.43 -29.52
N PRO A 40 -0.32 -8.24 -30.60
CA PRO A 40 0.93 -8.62 -31.26
C PRO A 40 1.58 -7.50 -32.09
N GLU A 41 0.94 -6.34 -32.26
CA GLU A 41 1.53 -5.15 -32.91
C GLU A 41 2.17 -4.15 -31.92
N LEU A 42 2.00 -4.34 -30.59
CA LEU A 42 2.88 -3.73 -29.59
C LEU A 42 4.25 -4.41 -29.70
N ILE A 43 5.27 -3.68 -30.15
CA ILE A 43 6.64 -4.19 -30.21
C ILE A 43 7.01 -4.81 -28.85
N PRO A 44 7.27 -6.14 -28.75
CA PRO A 44 7.71 -6.75 -27.50
C PRO A 44 9.18 -6.42 -27.30
N SER A 45 9.44 -5.28 -26.66
CA SER A 45 10.72 -4.85 -26.12
C SER A 45 10.40 -3.83 -25.01
N GLU A 46 10.65 -4.00 -23.72
CA GLU A 46 11.75 -4.76 -23.12
C GLU A 46 11.52 -5.18 -21.65
N VAL A 47 10.68 -4.50 -20.84
CA VAL A 47 10.37 -4.87 -19.43
C VAL A 47 9.08 -4.16 -18.98
N GLY A 48 8.16 -4.84 -18.30
CA GLY A 48 6.92 -4.28 -17.74
C GLY A 48 6.19 -5.24 -16.78
N TYR A 49 5.15 -4.78 -16.09
CA TYR A 49 4.35 -5.59 -15.17
C TYR A 49 3.41 -6.56 -15.91
N VAL A 50 3.21 -7.73 -15.30
CA VAL A 50 2.30 -8.78 -15.76
C VAL A 50 1.33 -9.11 -14.62
N PRO A 51 0.00 -9.15 -14.87
CA PRO A 51 -0.97 -9.47 -13.84
C PRO A 51 -0.87 -10.93 -13.39
N VAL A 52 -1.00 -11.14 -12.08
CA VAL A 52 -1.04 -12.46 -11.44
C VAL A 52 -2.51 -12.81 -11.18
N LEU A 53 -3.09 -13.57 -12.09
CA LEU A 53 -4.51 -13.95 -12.07
C LEU A 53 -4.76 -15.25 -11.28
N PRO A 54 -5.97 -15.42 -10.70
CA PRO A 54 -7.05 -14.42 -10.63
C PRO A 54 -6.73 -13.30 -9.63
N PHE A 55 -7.33 -12.13 -9.82
CA PHE A 55 -7.36 -11.12 -8.75
C PHE A 55 -8.26 -11.60 -7.61
N TRP A 56 -8.00 -11.09 -6.40
CA TRP A 56 -8.82 -11.44 -5.25
C TRP A 56 -9.99 -10.48 -5.16
N THR A 57 -11.20 -11.03 -5.11
CA THR A 57 -12.45 -10.24 -5.12
C THR A 57 -13.26 -10.53 -3.86
N GLY A 58 -14.30 -9.73 -3.63
CA GLY A 58 -15.21 -9.89 -2.49
C GLY A 58 -14.89 -9.00 -1.29
N PHE A 59 -14.04 -7.99 -1.47
CA PHE A 59 -13.78 -6.94 -0.49
C PHE A 59 -14.78 -5.79 -0.66
N ASP A 60 -15.20 -5.19 0.44
CA ASP A 60 -16.11 -4.03 0.45
C ASP A 60 -15.29 -2.74 0.59
N HIS A 61 -15.04 -2.04 -0.52
CA HIS A 61 -14.14 -0.87 -0.60
C HIS A 61 -12.78 -1.11 0.10
N PRO A 62 -11.90 -1.98 -0.43
CA PRO A 62 -10.59 -2.18 0.18
C PRO A 62 -9.80 -0.86 0.16
N VAL A 63 -9.42 -0.37 1.34
CA VAL A 63 -8.75 0.93 1.51
C VAL A 63 -7.25 0.80 1.70
N ASP A 64 -6.77 -0.34 2.21
CA ASP A 64 -5.34 -0.59 2.40
C ASP A 64 -5.00 -2.08 2.29
N ILE A 65 -3.75 -2.38 1.94
CA ILE A 65 -3.18 -3.72 1.92
C ILE A 65 -1.74 -3.71 2.45
N TYR A 66 -1.43 -4.65 3.35
CA TYR A 66 -0.09 -4.85 3.89
C TYR A 66 0.34 -6.32 3.86
N CYS A 67 1.59 -6.56 3.48
CA CYS A 67 2.20 -7.89 3.56
C CYS A 67 2.94 -8.03 4.89
N GLY A 68 2.54 -8.96 5.76
CA GLY A 68 3.07 -9.14 7.11
C GLY A 68 4.44 -9.81 7.22
N TYR A 69 5.15 -9.55 8.33
CA TYR A 69 6.36 -10.27 8.73
C TYR A 69 6.08 -11.75 9.08
N ASP A 70 4.83 -12.05 9.44
CA ASP A 70 4.30 -13.39 9.66
C ASP A 70 3.86 -14.11 8.38
N GLU A 71 4.12 -13.53 7.21
CA GLU A 71 3.76 -14.06 5.88
C GLU A 71 2.27 -14.01 5.54
N MET A 72 1.42 -13.43 6.39
CA MET A 72 0.00 -13.17 6.09
C MET A 72 -0.16 -11.91 5.24
N ILE A 73 -1.29 -11.81 4.54
CA ILE A 73 -1.71 -10.60 3.85
C ILE A 73 -2.86 -9.96 4.63
N TYR A 74 -2.73 -8.68 4.89
CA TYR A 74 -3.67 -7.87 5.64
C TYR A 74 -4.36 -6.94 4.66
N VAL A 75 -5.69 -6.95 4.61
CA VAL A 75 -6.48 -6.04 3.76
C VAL A 75 -7.50 -5.34 4.62
N ILE A 76 -7.50 -4.02 4.62
CA ILE A 76 -8.54 -3.23 5.28
C ILE A 76 -9.65 -2.97 4.27
N ASP A 77 -10.87 -3.27 4.66
CA ASP A 77 -12.10 -2.95 3.94
C ASP A 77 -13.16 -2.43 4.94
N ASP A 78 -14.38 -2.12 4.48
CA ASP A 78 -15.45 -1.59 5.33
C ASP A 78 -15.86 -2.54 6.48
N ASN A 79 -15.49 -3.83 6.43
CA ASN A 79 -15.75 -4.81 7.49
C ASN A 79 -14.63 -4.87 8.55
N GLY A 80 -13.48 -4.24 8.28
CA GLY A 80 -12.32 -4.19 9.17
C GLY A 80 -11.07 -4.82 8.55
N LEU A 81 -10.24 -5.44 9.38
CA LEU A 81 -8.98 -6.05 8.96
C LEU A 81 -9.21 -7.51 8.55
N ASN A 82 -9.16 -7.77 7.25
CA ASN A 82 -9.18 -9.09 6.65
C ASN A 82 -7.77 -9.68 6.71
N VAL A 83 -7.63 -10.86 7.31
CA VAL A 83 -6.36 -11.60 7.41
C VAL A 83 -6.40 -12.77 6.45
N LEU A 84 -5.53 -12.78 5.44
CA LEU A 84 -5.49 -13.78 4.38
C LEU A 84 -4.13 -14.50 4.31
N ASP A 85 -4.12 -15.71 3.75
CA ASP A 85 -2.87 -16.33 3.33
C ASP A 85 -2.35 -15.74 2.00
N GLN A 86 -1.14 -16.11 1.58
CA GLN A 86 -0.55 -15.64 0.31
C GLN A 86 -1.29 -16.14 -0.95
N ALA A 87 -2.21 -17.10 -0.82
CA ALA A 87 -3.07 -17.54 -1.92
C ALA A 87 -4.36 -16.72 -2.01
N GLY A 88 -4.67 -15.90 -1.00
CA GLY A 88 -5.87 -15.07 -0.92
C GLY A 88 -7.03 -15.76 -0.21
N ASN A 89 -6.77 -16.85 0.52
CA ASN A 89 -7.80 -17.47 1.34
C ASN A 89 -7.97 -16.67 2.63
N LEU A 90 -9.18 -16.23 2.91
CA LEU A 90 -9.54 -15.54 4.14
C LEU A 90 -9.39 -16.49 5.34
N HIS A 91 -8.68 -16.03 6.37
CA HIS A 91 -8.50 -16.71 7.65
C HIS A 91 -9.37 -16.11 8.75
N ASP A 92 -9.39 -14.78 8.87
CA ASP A 92 -10.12 -14.06 9.91
C ASP A 92 -10.52 -12.65 9.46
N ILE A 93 -11.53 -12.07 10.11
CA ILE A 93 -11.92 -10.65 9.96
C ILE A 93 -11.99 -10.03 11.34
N ILE A 94 -11.14 -9.03 11.58
CA ILE A 94 -11.04 -8.32 12.85
C ILE A 94 -11.71 -6.96 12.68
N TYR A 95 -12.88 -6.79 13.29
CA TYR A 95 -13.59 -5.52 13.22
C TYR A 95 -12.84 -4.41 13.97
N ILE A 96 -12.56 -3.32 13.27
CA ILE A 96 -11.98 -2.09 13.79
C ILE A 96 -12.76 -0.94 13.17
N GLN A 97 -13.38 -0.10 14.01
CA GLN A 97 -14.22 1.00 13.53
C GLN A 97 -13.38 1.99 12.72
N GLY A 98 -13.83 2.28 11.49
CA GLY A 98 -13.16 3.26 10.61
C GLY A 98 -11.70 2.91 10.31
N ALA A 99 -11.38 1.62 10.23
CA ALA A 99 -10.03 1.17 9.91
C ALA A 99 -9.54 1.79 8.59
N SER A 100 -8.30 2.27 8.54
CA SER A 100 -7.78 2.97 7.36
C SER A 100 -6.41 2.52 6.86
N ASP A 101 -5.51 2.07 7.74
CA ASP A 101 -4.15 1.67 7.38
C ASP A 101 -3.61 0.61 8.36
N VAL A 102 -2.77 -0.31 7.87
CA VAL A 102 -2.18 -1.40 8.67
C VAL A 102 -0.69 -1.59 8.43
N CYS A 103 0.04 -1.83 9.52
CA CYS A 103 1.41 -2.33 9.45
C CYS A 103 1.69 -3.38 10.52
N GLN A 104 2.86 -4.02 10.45
CA GLN A 104 3.33 -4.97 11.45
C GLN A 104 4.76 -4.67 11.85
N ASP A 105 5.11 -4.88 13.12
CA ASP A 105 6.51 -4.85 13.56
C ASP A 105 7.19 -6.22 13.46
N ARG A 106 8.47 -6.27 13.78
CA ARG A 106 9.25 -7.50 13.71
C ARG A 106 9.00 -8.46 14.87
N ARG A 107 8.20 -8.06 15.87
CA ARG A 107 7.72 -8.92 16.96
C ARG A 107 6.42 -9.62 16.57
N LEU A 108 5.89 -9.36 15.37
CA LEU A 108 4.60 -9.82 14.85
C LEU A 108 3.41 -9.16 15.56
N HIS A 109 3.60 -7.93 16.03
CA HIS A 109 2.51 -7.11 16.51
C HIS A 109 1.96 -6.29 15.35
N THR A 110 0.64 -6.31 15.18
CA THR A 110 -0.06 -5.62 14.12
C THR A 110 -0.61 -4.30 14.65
N TYR A 111 -0.47 -3.22 13.88
CA TYR A 111 -0.98 -1.90 14.21
C TYR A 111 -1.98 -1.50 13.14
N VAL A 112 -3.15 -1.02 13.56
CA VAL A 112 -4.22 -0.62 12.63
C VAL A 112 -4.75 0.74 13.05
N THR A 113 -4.72 1.72 12.16
CA THR A 113 -5.37 3.00 12.39
C THR A 113 -6.89 2.83 12.32
N GLY A 114 -7.62 3.63 13.08
CA GLY A 114 -9.07 3.66 13.02
C GLY A 114 -9.67 4.75 13.90
N ARG A 115 -10.90 4.52 14.35
CA ARG A 115 -11.66 5.40 15.23
C ARG A 115 -12.08 4.68 16.50
N VAL A 116 -12.28 5.45 17.57
CA VAL A 116 -12.80 4.96 18.85
C VAL A 116 -13.71 6.01 19.48
N ASP A 117 -14.83 5.55 20.04
CA ASP A 117 -15.76 6.40 20.79
C ASP A 117 -15.30 6.51 22.26
N VAL A 118 -14.98 7.73 22.70
CA VAL A 118 -14.49 8.03 24.06
C VAL A 118 -15.30 9.18 24.63
N ASP A 119 -15.87 9.02 25.82
CA ASP A 119 -16.51 10.10 26.57
C ASP A 119 -15.42 10.91 27.30
N VAL A 120 -14.98 12.03 26.71
CA VAL A 120 -13.79 12.76 27.17
C VAL A 120 -14.07 13.57 28.44
N ASP A 121 -15.29 14.07 28.63
CA ASP A 121 -15.67 14.92 29.76
C ASP A 121 -16.67 14.29 30.74
N ASP A 122 -16.93 12.98 30.60
CA ASP A 122 -17.86 12.18 31.39
C ASP A 122 -19.31 12.74 31.35
N ASP A 123 -19.72 13.38 30.25
CA ASP A 123 -21.06 13.95 30.07
C ASP A 123 -22.09 12.95 29.50
N GLY A 124 -21.62 11.76 29.10
CA GLY A 124 -22.41 10.69 28.51
C GLY A 124 -22.55 10.74 26.99
N MET A 125 -21.85 11.65 26.30
CA MET A 125 -21.83 11.79 24.84
C MET A 125 -20.42 11.50 24.30
N PRO A 126 -20.14 10.28 23.82
CA PRO A 126 -18.80 9.95 23.37
C PRO A 126 -18.41 10.72 22.11
N GLU A 127 -17.17 11.20 22.10
CA GLU A 127 -16.49 11.72 20.92
C GLU A 127 -15.82 10.59 20.13
N ASN A 128 -16.03 10.60 18.82
CA ASN A 128 -15.35 9.69 17.92
C ASN A 128 -13.95 10.25 17.59
N LEU A 129 -12.89 9.61 18.08
CA LEU A 129 -11.50 10.09 18.00
C LEU A 129 -10.62 9.16 17.17
N ALA A 130 -9.55 9.70 16.59
CA ALA A 130 -8.55 8.90 15.89
C ALA A 130 -7.79 7.99 16.86
N ALA A 131 -7.56 6.74 16.45
CA ALA A 131 -6.87 5.74 17.25
C ALA A 131 -5.94 4.86 16.41
N VAL A 132 -4.93 4.28 17.07
CA VAL A 132 -4.15 3.15 16.54
C VAL A 132 -4.33 1.98 17.50
N TYR A 133 -4.90 0.89 16.99
CA TYR A 133 -5.08 -0.35 17.73
C TYR A 133 -3.80 -1.19 17.64
N HIS A 134 -3.29 -1.64 18.78
CA HIS A 134 -2.13 -2.54 18.86
C HIS A 134 -2.60 -3.96 19.15
N LEU A 135 -2.38 -4.85 18.20
CA LEU A 135 -2.87 -6.23 18.23
C LEU A 135 -1.74 -7.25 18.24
N THR A 136 -2.02 -8.42 18.82
CA THR A 136 -1.18 -9.62 18.69
C THR A 136 -2.02 -10.83 18.33
N GLY A 137 -1.37 -11.89 17.83
CA GLY A 137 -2.03 -13.16 17.54
C GLY A 137 -2.91 -13.14 16.28
N THR A 138 -2.85 -12.08 15.47
CA THR A 138 -3.60 -11.87 14.22
C THR A 138 -3.48 -13.04 13.25
N ALA A 139 -2.27 -13.51 12.97
CA ALA A 139 -2.04 -14.67 12.09
C ALA A 139 -2.57 -16.01 12.66
N THR A 140 -2.78 -16.11 13.97
CA THR A 140 -3.20 -17.36 14.62
C THR A 140 -4.70 -17.43 14.90
N GLY A 141 -5.43 -16.33 14.72
CA GLY A 141 -6.84 -16.16 15.12
C GLY A 141 -7.07 -15.98 16.62
N ASN A 142 -6.04 -16.08 17.47
CA ASN A 142 -6.14 -15.74 18.90
C ASN A 142 -5.84 -14.25 19.11
N VAL A 143 -6.67 -13.40 18.49
CA VAL A 143 -6.45 -11.96 18.43
C VAL A 143 -6.58 -11.33 19.82
N GLN A 144 -5.60 -10.54 20.21
CA GLN A 144 -5.61 -9.76 21.45
C GLN A 144 -5.33 -8.29 21.16
N PHE A 145 -6.21 -7.42 21.64
CA PHE A 145 -5.98 -5.98 21.71
C PHE A 145 -5.18 -5.69 22.97
N ILE A 146 -3.90 -5.33 22.80
CA ILE A 146 -2.98 -5.13 23.92
C ILE A 146 -2.88 -3.67 24.34
N ASP A 147 -3.10 -2.74 23.41
CA ASP A 147 -3.13 -1.30 23.67
C ASP A 147 -3.93 -0.55 22.59
N THR A 148 -4.25 0.73 22.85
CA THR A 148 -4.85 1.64 21.87
C THR A 148 -4.31 3.04 22.07
N LEU A 149 -3.59 3.57 21.07
CA LEU A 149 -3.09 4.94 21.07
C LEU A 149 -4.22 5.86 20.61
N ILE A 150 -4.72 6.73 21.49
CA ILE A 150 -5.89 7.57 21.19
C ILE A 150 -5.48 9.04 21.10
N HIS A 151 -5.81 9.71 20.01
CA HIS A 151 -5.65 11.17 19.91
C HIS A 151 -6.68 11.88 20.81
N PRO A 152 -6.32 12.96 21.53
CA PRO A 152 -5.00 13.58 21.65
C PRO A 152 -4.13 12.98 22.76
N PHE A 153 -4.64 12.02 23.53
CA PHE A 153 -4.02 11.50 24.77
C PHE A 153 -2.69 10.77 24.54
N CYS A 154 -2.45 10.26 23.33
CA CYS A 154 -1.20 9.62 22.95
C CYS A 154 -0.08 10.62 22.58
N ASP A 155 -0.36 11.91 22.43
CA ASP A 155 0.66 12.93 22.09
C ASP A 155 1.17 13.60 23.36
N GLU A 156 2.45 13.40 23.70
CA GLU A 156 3.04 13.95 24.92
C GLU A 156 2.90 15.48 25.02
N SER A 157 2.92 16.18 23.88
CA SER A 157 2.75 17.65 23.85
C SER A 157 1.34 18.11 24.29
N ARG A 158 0.37 17.18 24.30
CA ARG A 158 -1.02 17.45 24.66
C ARG A 158 -1.32 17.23 26.14
N ASN A 159 -0.39 16.65 26.91
CA ASN A 159 -0.55 16.35 28.35
C ASN A 159 -0.89 17.57 29.23
N ILE A 160 -0.54 18.78 28.80
CA ILE A 160 -0.79 20.03 29.54
C ILE A 160 -1.83 20.93 28.87
N THR A 161 -2.53 20.40 27.87
CA THR A 161 -3.51 21.14 27.07
C THR A 161 -4.89 20.53 27.21
N SER A 162 -5.93 21.37 27.12
CA SER A 162 -7.30 20.86 27.13
C SER A 162 -7.65 20.19 25.80
N PHE A 163 -8.62 19.28 25.86
CA PHE A 163 -9.36 18.81 24.69
C PHE A 163 -9.91 20.01 23.91
N ARG A 164 -9.78 19.97 22.59
CA ARG A 164 -10.11 21.06 21.65
C ARG A 164 -11.51 20.89 21.03
N GLY A 165 -12.29 19.89 21.46
CA GLY A 165 -13.64 19.65 20.95
C GLY A 165 -13.59 19.21 19.48
N THR A 166 -14.34 19.92 18.62
CA THR A 166 -14.45 19.61 17.19
C THR A 166 -13.10 19.51 16.46
N ASP A 167 -12.09 20.24 16.92
CA ASP A 167 -10.77 20.20 16.29
C ASP A 167 -10.04 18.87 16.56
N ASP A 168 -10.16 18.32 17.77
CA ASP A 168 -9.57 17.00 18.10
C ASP A 168 -10.38 15.86 17.45
N ILE A 169 -11.70 16.05 17.27
CA ILE A 169 -12.56 15.09 16.54
C ILE A 169 -12.16 15.03 15.05
N ALA A 170 -11.82 16.17 14.45
CA ALA A 170 -11.45 16.27 13.04
C ALA A 170 -10.02 15.75 12.72
N VAL A 171 -9.25 15.36 13.74
CA VAL A 171 -7.94 14.75 13.52
C VAL A 171 -8.10 13.33 13.02
N GLU A 172 -7.23 12.93 12.09
CA GLU A 172 -7.15 11.58 11.53
C GLU A 172 -5.71 11.08 11.61
N PHE A 173 -5.55 9.79 11.92
CA PHE A 173 -4.31 9.07 11.66
C PHE A 173 -4.39 8.47 10.27
N THR A 174 -3.50 8.90 9.39
CA THR A 174 -3.60 8.64 7.95
C THR A 174 -2.72 7.49 7.51
N GLY A 175 -1.69 7.15 8.29
CA GLY A 175 -0.84 6.01 8.00
C GLY A 175 0.07 5.64 9.17
N VAL A 176 0.57 4.41 9.13
CA VAL A 176 1.43 3.77 10.11
C VAL A 176 2.54 2.97 9.44
N THR A 177 3.75 3.09 9.97
CA THR A 177 4.86 2.25 9.54
C THR A 177 5.77 1.95 10.72
N THR A 178 6.44 0.80 10.69
CA THR A 178 7.41 0.41 11.71
C THR A 178 8.84 0.51 11.18
N LEU A 179 9.77 0.82 12.07
CA LEU A 179 11.21 0.77 11.79
C LEU A 179 11.79 -0.59 12.20
N ALA A 180 13.05 -0.84 11.82
CA ALA A 180 13.72 -2.12 12.10
C ALA A 180 13.92 -2.42 13.60
N ASP A 181 13.83 -1.40 14.45
CA ASP A 181 13.87 -1.47 15.91
C ASP A 181 12.48 -1.50 16.57
N ASN A 182 11.42 -1.68 15.77
CA ASN A 182 10.01 -1.69 16.18
C ASN A 182 9.45 -0.32 16.62
N THR A 183 10.17 0.78 16.40
CA THR A 183 9.59 2.12 16.55
C THR A 183 8.43 2.28 15.58
N LEU A 184 7.27 2.70 16.07
CA LEU A 184 6.09 2.99 15.26
C LEU A 184 6.06 4.47 14.90
N HIS A 185 5.94 4.77 13.61
CA HIS A 185 5.62 6.09 13.11
C HIS A 185 4.14 6.14 12.74
N VAL A 186 3.45 7.21 13.13
CA VAL A 186 2.03 7.45 12.84
C VAL A 186 1.88 8.82 12.20
N SER A 187 1.49 8.89 10.93
CA SER A 187 1.16 10.17 10.29
C SER A 187 -0.22 10.65 10.72
N ARG A 188 -0.33 11.96 10.89
CA ARG A 188 -1.51 12.63 11.42
C ARG A 188 -1.81 13.87 10.58
N THR A 189 -3.09 14.12 10.37
CA THR A 189 -3.62 15.36 9.79
C THR A 189 -4.70 15.96 10.68
N GLY A 190 -4.91 17.28 10.58
CA GLY A 190 -5.96 17.96 11.31
C GLY A 190 -5.93 19.49 11.19
N PRO A 191 -6.90 20.19 11.79
CA PRO A 191 -7.13 21.61 11.55
C PRO A 191 -6.14 22.56 12.26
N ARG A 192 -5.42 22.12 13.31
CA ARG A 192 -4.58 23.00 14.14
C ARG A 192 -3.09 22.87 13.80
N ASN A 193 -2.63 23.81 12.97
CA ASN A 193 -1.25 23.83 12.47
C ASN A 193 -0.47 25.12 12.82
N ASP A 194 -0.71 25.66 14.02
CA ASP A 194 0.00 26.84 14.53
C ASP A 194 1.39 26.47 15.05
N LEU A 195 2.43 26.90 14.33
CA LEU A 195 3.83 26.68 14.67
C LEU A 195 4.28 27.39 15.96
N THR A 196 3.48 28.33 16.47
CA THR A 196 3.78 29.05 17.73
C THR A 196 3.07 28.46 18.94
N GLY A 197 2.23 27.43 18.72
CA GLY A 197 1.50 26.73 19.77
C GLY A 197 2.41 25.92 20.71
N ILE A 198 1.91 25.68 21.93
CA ILE A 198 2.57 24.79 22.89
C ILE A 198 2.40 23.31 22.53
N ALA A 199 1.27 22.96 21.91
CA ALA A 199 1.01 21.63 21.38
C ALA A 199 1.65 21.52 19.99
N ARG A 200 2.10 20.31 19.65
CA ARG A 200 2.54 20.02 18.29
C ARG A 200 1.38 20.23 17.32
N VAL A 201 1.74 20.63 16.11
CA VAL A 201 0.80 20.79 14.98
C VAL A 201 0.15 19.45 14.63
N ASP A 202 -1.09 19.48 14.17
CA ASP A 202 -1.83 18.27 13.81
C ASP A 202 -1.16 17.56 12.62
N ASN A 203 -0.76 18.32 11.59
CA ASN A 203 -0.06 17.86 10.40
C ASN A 203 1.40 17.47 10.70
N THR A 204 1.61 16.25 11.18
CA THR A 204 2.91 15.75 11.63
C THR A 204 2.97 14.22 11.63
N ILE A 205 4.16 13.67 11.87
CA ILE A 205 4.35 12.25 12.15
C ILE A 205 4.77 12.12 13.61
N LEU A 206 4.04 11.32 14.39
CA LEU A 206 4.36 10.98 15.78
C LEU A 206 5.17 9.69 15.83
N PHE A 207 6.09 9.59 16.80
CA PHE A 207 6.91 8.41 17.01
C PHE A 207 6.58 7.77 18.34
N PHE A 208 6.43 6.45 18.35
CA PHE A 208 6.15 5.65 19.52
C PHE A 208 7.18 4.55 19.65
N ASP A 209 7.65 4.32 20.88
CA ASP A 209 8.48 3.17 21.16
C ASP A 209 7.65 1.87 21.15
N GLU A 210 8.36 0.78 21.39
CA GLU A 210 7.82 -0.57 21.31
C GLU A 210 6.74 -0.87 22.38
N ASP A 211 6.68 -0.02 23.43
CA ASP A 211 5.76 -0.06 24.56
C ASP A 211 4.58 0.94 24.40
N GLY A 212 4.52 1.67 23.29
CA GLY A 212 3.45 2.63 23.00
C GLY A 212 3.67 4.03 23.58
N ASN A 213 4.84 4.34 24.14
CA ASN A 213 5.13 5.68 24.65
C ASN A 213 5.52 6.61 23.51
N ASN A 214 4.95 7.82 23.47
CA ASN A 214 5.34 8.81 22.48
C ASN A 214 6.74 9.37 22.78
N THR A 215 7.70 9.08 21.91
CA THR A 215 9.12 9.45 22.08
C THR A 215 9.52 10.68 21.27
N GLY A 216 8.69 11.10 20.32
CA GLY A 216 9.01 12.24 19.47
C GLY A 216 8.01 12.52 18.35
N TYR A 217 8.43 13.37 17.43
CA TYR A 217 7.69 13.73 16.22
C TYR A 217 8.64 14.23 15.13
N SER A 218 8.13 14.36 13.90
CA SER A 218 8.87 14.85 12.74
C SER A 218 9.12 16.36 12.77
N ASN A 219 9.96 16.82 13.69
CA ASN A 219 10.33 18.24 13.80
C ASN A 219 11.08 18.74 12.57
N GLY A 220 10.80 19.97 12.13
CA GLY A 220 11.42 20.61 10.96
C GLY A 220 10.58 20.61 9.69
N LEU A 221 9.50 19.81 9.66
CA LEU A 221 8.57 19.77 8.54
C LEU A 221 7.61 20.98 8.53
N SER A 222 7.07 21.27 7.36
CA SER A 222 6.19 22.40 7.09
C SER A 222 4.72 21.97 7.04
N PRO A 223 3.91 22.22 8.08
CA PRO A 223 2.53 21.70 8.17
C PRO A 223 1.50 22.47 7.33
N VAL A 224 1.86 23.65 6.81
CA VAL A 224 0.92 24.61 6.20
C VAL A 224 1.37 25.15 4.85
N SER A 225 2.52 24.72 4.34
CA SER A 225 3.04 25.26 3.07
C SER A 225 3.66 24.19 2.20
N SER A 226 3.38 24.33 0.89
CA SER A 226 3.89 23.51 -0.20
C SER A 226 5.39 23.74 -0.40
N ASN A 227 6.20 22.71 -0.14
CA ASN A 227 7.65 22.64 -0.39
C ASN A 227 8.15 21.18 -0.21
N LEU A 228 9.44 20.93 -0.44
CA LEU A 228 10.04 19.58 -0.39
C LEU A 228 10.14 18.94 1.01
N ARG A 229 9.75 19.66 2.07
CA ARG A 229 9.65 19.15 3.46
C ARG A 229 8.25 19.40 4.03
N SER A 230 7.24 19.47 3.17
CA SER A 230 5.84 19.68 3.56
C SER A 230 5.30 18.45 4.31
N SER A 231 4.53 18.69 5.36
CA SER A 231 3.67 17.70 6.02
C SER A 231 2.19 18.07 5.86
N TRP A 232 1.86 18.92 4.89
CA TRP A 232 0.52 19.47 4.72
C TRP A 232 -0.46 18.41 4.18
N ASN A 233 -1.42 18.01 5.03
CA ASN A 233 -2.43 16.98 4.75
C ASN A 233 -1.81 15.66 4.26
N ILE A 234 -1.06 14.99 5.14
CA ILE A 234 -0.43 13.70 4.83
C ILE A 234 -1.52 12.64 4.60
N SER A 235 -1.46 11.89 3.50
CA SER A 235 -2.36 10.78 3.21
C SER A 235 -1.80 9.41 3.59
N SER A 236 -0.50 9.17 3.45
CA SER A 236 0.16 7.91 3.83
C SER A 236 1.64 8.12 4.18
N ILE A 237 2.25 7.12 4.82
CA ILE A 237 3.66 7.04 5.20
C ILE A 237 4.24 5.65 4.93
N ALA A 238 5.48 5.60 4.42
CA ALA A 238 6.25 4.36 4.29
C ALA A 238 7.65 4.46 4.87
N GLY A 239 8.01 3.48 5.69
CA GLY A 239 9.38 3.24 6.13
C GLY A 239 10.19 2.44 5.11
N PHE A 240 11.45 2.16 5.46
CA PHE A 240 12.35 1.31 4.65
C PHE A 240 12.54 -0.10 5.24
N ALA A 241 11.93 -0.38 6.39
CA ALA A 241 11.94 -1.69 7.03
C ALA A 241 10.62 -2.40 6.72
N ALA A 242 10.66 -3.42 5.88
CA ALA A 242 9.48 -4.16 5.47
C ALA A 242 9.76 -5.66 5.31
N PRO A 243 8.72 -6.51 5.24
CA PRO A 243 8.84 -7.97 5.13
C PRO A 243 9.50 -8.43 3.82
N PRO A 244 10.11 -9.64 3.79
CA PRO A 244 10.04 -10.70 4.80
C PRO A 244 10.97 -10.49 6.00
N GLN A 245 10.73 -11.25 7.09
CA GLN A 245 11.68 -11.30 8.20
C GLN A 245 13.07 -11.75 7.71
N SER A 246 14.09 -10.98 8.09
CA SER A 246 15.49 -11.31 7.82
C SER A 246 16.38 -10.92 8.99
N LEU A 247 17.47 -11.66 9.17
CA LEU A 247 18.52 -11.36 10.15
C LEU A 247 19.50 -10.27 9.64
N ALA A 248 19.52 -10.01 8.33
CA ALA A 248 20.41 -9.05 7.70
C ALA A 248 19.76 -8.40 6.48
N GLY A 249 20.17 -7.19 6.13
CA GLY A 249 19.70 -6.47 4.94
C GLY A 249 18.43 -5.64 5.13
N ILE A 250 17.76 -5.73 6.29
CA ILE A 250 16.69 -4.80 6.66
C ILE A 250 17.30 -3.41 6.88
N SER A 251 16.69 -2.39 6.28
CA SER A 251 17.12 -1.01 6.45
C SER A 251 16.93 -0.56 7.89
N THR A 252 17.98 0.01 8.50
CA THR A 252 17.91 0.67 9.81
C THR A 252 17.74 2.19 9.67
N SER A 253 17.35 2.67 8.48
CA SER A 253 17.12 4.09 8.23
C SER A 253 15.90 4.57 9.00
N ALA A 254 16.01 5.74 9.62
CA ALA A 254 14.89 6.46 10.22
C ALA A 254 14.21 7.44 9.23
N ASP A 255 14.69 7.46 7.99
CA ASP A 255 14.01 8.14 6.88
C ASP A 255 12.66 7.48 6.60
N PHE A 256 11.77 8.22 5.96
CA PHE A 256 10.48 7.71 5.50
C PHE A 256 10.01 8.49 4.28
N LEU A 257 9.08 7.91 3.52
CA LEU A 257 8.31 8.61 2.51
C LEU A 257 6.95 8.98 3.06
N ILE A 258 6.41 10.10 2.60
CA ILE A 258 5.03 10.51 2.82
C ILE A 258 4.37 10.89 1.50
N THR A 259 3.06 10.71 1.45
CA THR A 259 2.19 11.26 0.41
C THR A 259 1.35 12.41 0.99
N LEU A 260 0.97 13.38 0.16
CA LEU A 260 0.19 14.54 0.55
C LEU A 260 -1.04 14.69 -0.35
N GLU A 261 -2.16 15.11 0.23
CA GLU A 261 -3.42 15.37 -0.47
C GLU A 261 -3.83 16.84 -0.47
N ALA A 262 -3.00 17.74 0.05
CA ALA A 262 -3.26 19.17 -0.04
C ALA A 262 -3.39 19.59 -1.52
N GLU A 263 -4.52 20.23 -1.87
CA GLU A 263 -4.87 20.66 -3.24
C GLU A 263 -3.74 21.50 -3.87
N ASP A 264 -3.21 22.46 -3.12
CA ASP A 264 -2.15 23.39 -3.56
C ASP A 264 -0.71 22.82 -3.39
N ALA A 265 -0.55 21.57 -2.97
CA ALA A 265 0.78 20.97 -2.84
C ALA A 265 1.36 20.64 -4.23
N ALA A 266 2.49 21.27 -4.56
CA ALA A 266 3.16 21.06 -5.84
C ALA A 266 3.94 19.74 -5.88
N TYR A 267 4.41 19.29 -4.72
CA TYR A 267 5.11 18.02 -4.53
C TYR A 267 4.29 17.21 -3.55
N LYS A 268 3.72 16.10 -4.00
CA LYS A 268 2.80 15.28 -3.21
C LYS A 268 3.38 13.94 -2.75
N VAL A 269 4.61 13.59 -3.15
CA VAL A 269 5.34 12.43 -2.62
C VAL A 269 6.74 12.87 -2.23
N LEU A 270 7.07 12.77 -0.94
CA LEU A 270 8.29 13.33 -0.37
C LEU A 270 9.08 12.27 0.39
N TRP A 271 10.37 12.15 0.08
CA TRP A 271 11.32 11.43 0.91
C TRP A 271 11.88 12.37 1.97
N ILE A 272 11.54 12.09 3.22
CA ILE A 272 11.98 12.84 4.38
C ILE A 272 13.18 12.15 5.03
N GLN A 273 14.27 12.90 5.18
CA GLN A 273 15.51 12.43 5.77
C GLN A 273 15.63 12.85 7.23
N GLN A 274 16.08 11.92 8.07
CA GLN A 274 16.48 12.25 9.43
C GLN A 274 17.90 12.84 9.43
N ASN A 275 18.05 14.01 10.03
CA ASN A 275 19.33 14.66 10.27
C ASN A 275 19.59 14.67 11.77
N VAL A 276 20.72 14.09 12.17
CA VAL A 276 21.16 14.07 13.57
C VAL A 276 22.30 15.05 13.74
N ASP A 277 22.02 16.15 14.44
CA ASP A 277 23.04 17.11 14.85
C ASP A 277 23.36 16.93 16.34
N PRO A 278 24.65 16.79 16.73
CA PRO A 278 25.03 16.60 18.13
C PRO A 278 24.62 17.75 19.07
N GLU A 279 24.44 18.96 18.55
CA GLU A 279 24.09 20.17 19.32
C GLU A 279 22.60 20.52 19.19
N ALA A 280 22.05 20.45 17.98
CA ALA A 280 20.67 20.82 17.67
C ALA A 280 19.66 19.67 17.79
N GLY A 281 20.15 18.42 17.94
CA GLY A 281 19.32 17.22 18.06
C GLY A 281 18.84 16.69 16.70
N VAL A 282 17.75 15.92 16.75
CA VAL A 282 17.16 15.28 15.57
C VAL A 282 16.21 16.26 14.86
N THR A 283 16.38 16.39 13.55
CA THR A 283 15.49 17.16 12.67
C THR A 283 15.18 16.37 11.41
N TYR A 284 14.08 16.72 10.74
CA TYR A 284 13.63 16.08 9.52
C TYR A 284 13.58 17.10 8.38
N GLY A 285 14.08 16.71 7.21
CA GLY A 285 14.20 17.59 6.06
C GLY A 285 14.09 16.84 4.73
N GLU A 286 14.20 17.57 3.64
CA GLU A 286 14.07 17.01 2.30
C GLU A 286 15.26 16.13 1.88
N ASN A 287 14.97 15.10 1.09
CA ASN A 287 16.01 14.45 0.28
C ASN A 287 16.31 15.28 -0.97
N ALA A 288 17.26 16.22 -0.85
CA ALA A 288 17.63 17.13 -1.94
C ALA A 288 18.20 16.42 -3.18
N ALA A 289 18.67 15.17 -3.06
CA ALA A 289 19.21 14.43 -4.20
C ALA A 289 18.14 14.09 -5.26
N LEU A 290 16.87 13.96 -4.86
CA LEU A 290 15.76 13.67 -5.76
C LEU A 290 15.35 14.87 -6.62
N ALA A 291 15.76 16.09 -6.25
CA ALA A 291 15.53 17.29 -7.05
C ALA A 291 16.51 17.42 -8.23
N ALA A 292 17.55 16.57 -8.32
CA ALA A 292 18.53 16.59 -9.39
C ALA A 292 18.11 15.67 -10.55
N PHE A 293 17.36 16.21 -11.51
CA PHE A 293 16.87 15.45 -12.67
C PHE A 293 18.00 15.15 -13.68
N ASP A 294 18.21 13.86 -13.94
CA ASP A 294 19.11 13.38 -14.99
C ASP A 294 18.32 12.86 -16.19
N LEU A 295 18.06 13.77 -17.14
CA LEU A 295 17.34 13.47 -18.38
C LEU A 295 18.06 12.50 -19.32
N THR A 296 19.32 12.15 -19.02
CA THR A 296 20.04 11.09 -19.73
C THR A 296 19.71 9.69 -19.20
N LYS A 297 19.10 9.61 -18.01
CA LYS A 297 18.78 8.37 -17.30
C LYS A 297 17.28 8.10 -17.16
N ALA A 298 16.44 9.11 -17.23
CA ALA A 298 14.99 8.93 -17.16
C ALA A 298 14.27 10.09 -17.86
N ASP A 299 13.01 9.86 -18.23
CA ASP A 299 12.15 10.88 -18.81
C ASP A 299 11.20 11.52 -17.79
N ARG A 300 10.96 10.85 -16.66
CA ARG A 300 10.01 11.25 -15.62
C ARG A 300 10.58 11.00 -14.23
N PHE A 301 10.21 11.85 -13.28
CA PHE A 301 10.82 11.87 -11.94
C PHE A 301 9.79 11.96 -10.82
N LEU A 302 10.13 11.40 -9.66
CA LEU A 302 9.29 11.44 -8.45
C LEU A 302 9.01 12.88 -7.98
N TYR A 303 10.03 13.75 -8.02
CA TYR A 303 9.94 15.15 -7.57
C TYR A 303 9.51 16.11 -8.68
N GLU A 304 8.89 15.60 -9.75
CA GLU A 304 8.33 16.49 -10.77
C GLU A 304 7.11 17.24 -10.19
N PRO A 305 7.05 18.59 -10.26
CA PRO A 305 5.91 19.33 -9.73
C PRO A 305 4.61 18.99 -10.44
N GLY A 306 3.53 18.79 -9.68
CA GLY A 306 2.20 18.43 -10.21
C GLY A 306 2.14 17.04 -10.83
N ARG A 307 3.05 16.14 -10.45
CA ARG A 307 3.10 14.76 -10.97
C ARG A 307 1.91 13.90 -10.53
N PHE A 308 1.40 14.18 -9.34
CA PHE A 308 0.36 13.42 -8.65
C PHE A 308 -0.81 14.36 -8.32
N GLU A 309 -2.02 13.82 -8.34
CA GLU A 309 -3.25 14.54 -8.02
C GLU A 309 -3.74 14.17 -6.62
N ALA A 310 -3.96 12.88 -6.33
CA ALA A 310 -4.34 12.40 -5.00
C ALA A 310 -3.61 11.08 -4.69
N PRO A 311 -2.28 11.13 -4.39
CA PRO A 311 -1.53 9.94 -4.03
C PRO A 311 -2.05 9.40 -2.69
N ALA A 312 -2.74 8.27 -2.75
CA ALA A 312 -3.41 7.66 -1.60
C ALA A 312 -2.41 6.89 -0.74
N ASP A 313 -1.48 6.16 -1.37
CA ASP A 313 -0.53 5.32 -0.65
C ASP A 313 0.84 5.20 -1.35
N VAL A 314 1.85 4.88 -0.55
CA VAL A 314 3.24 4.69 -0.97
C VAL A 314 3.83 3.47 -0.27
N TYR A 315 4.64 2.70 -0.98
CA TYR A 315 5.38 1.58 -0.39
C TYR A 315 6.80 1.49 -0.94
N VAL A 316 7.74 1.06 -0.11
CA VAL A 316 9.14 0.86 -0.51
C VAL A 316 9.49 -0.63 -0.47
N ALA A 317 9.90 -1.18 -1.61
CA ALA A 317 10.41 -2.55 -1.68
C ALA A 317 11.64 -2.70 -0.77
N PRO A 318 11.64 -3.67 0.17
CA PRO A 318 12.77 -3.87 1.09
C PRO A 318 13.92 -4.67 0.47
N ASP A 319 13.79 -5.08 -0.79
CA ASP A 319 14.81 -5.83 -1.50
C ASP A 319 15.89 -4.91 -2.11
N PHE A 320 16.80 -5.49 -2.90
CA PHE A 320 17.90 -4.73 -3.48
C PHE A 320 17.46 -3.70 -4.53
N THR A 321 16.23 -3.80 -5.05
CA THR A 321 15.70 -2.84 -6.03
C THR A 321 15.42 -1.51 -5.35
N GLY A 322 14.90 -1.56 -4.12
CA GLY A 322 14.41 -0.39 -3.40
C GLY A 322 13.41 0.43 -4.20
N TYR A 323 12.60 -0.23 -5.02
CA TYR A 323 11.56 0.45 -5.77
C TYR A 323 10.58 1.14 -4.82
N ILE A 324 10.15 2.33 -5.22
CA ILE A 324 9.12 3.12 -4.57
C ILE A 324 7.87 2.98 -5.42
N PHE A 325 6.80 2.47 -4.83
CA PHE A 325 5.49 2.36 -5.43
C PHE A 325 4.61 3.47 -4.90
N VAL A 326 3.85 4.12 -5.77
CA VAL A 326 2.86 5.14 -5.39
C VAL A 326 1.57 4.81 -6.13
N VAL A 327 0.46 4.74 -5.42
CA VAL A 327 -0.87 4.68 -6.02
C VAL A 327 -1.53 6.05 -5.92
N ASP A 328 -2.05 6.52 -7.05
CA ASP A 328 -2.78 7.78 -7.14
C ASP A 328 -4.25 7.47 -7.42
N SER A 329 -5.09 7.83 -6.47
CA SER A 329 -6.51 7.51 -6.47
C SER A 329 -7.29 8.31 -7.52
N GLU A 330 -6.91 9.55 -7.78
CA GLU A 330 -7.58 10.41 -8.77
C GLU A 330 -7.06 10.15 -10.19
N LEU A 331 -5.82 9.71 -10.33
CA LEU A 331 -5.26 9.32 -11.64
C LEU A 331 -5.47 7.83 -11.97
N ASP A 332 -6.12 7.07 -11.09
CA ASP A 332 -6.36 5.62 -11.21
C ASP A 332 -5.09 4.85 -11.59
N SER A 333 -3.95 5.16 -10.97
CA SER A 333 -2.65 4.72 -11.50
C SER A 333 -1.66 4.23 -10.43
N LEU A 334 -0.90 3.21 -10.79
CA LEU A 334 0.28 2.74 -10.08
C LEU A 334 1.55 3.28 -10.74
N TYR A 335 2.34 4.01 -9.98
CA TYR A 335 3.65 4.51 -10.38
C TYR A 335 4.77 3.75 -9.69
N GLN A 336 5.86 3.52 -10.42
CA GLN A 336 7.07 2.93 -9.87
C GLN A 336 8.28 3.84 -10.11
N PHE A 337 9.06 4.07 -9.07
CA PHE A 337 10.31 4.81 -9.13
C PHE A 337 11.47 4.00 -8.55
N THR A 338 12.66 4.22 -9.08
CA THR A 338 13.91 3.80 -8.42
C THR A 338 14.16 4.64 -7.17
N ARG A 339 15.08 4.21 -6.28
CA ARG A 339 15.56 5.01 -5.14
C ARG A 339 16.12 6.40 -5.50
N ARG A 340 16.48 6.62 -6.78
CA ARG A 340 16.95 7.93 -7.28
C ARG A 340 15.81 8.82 -7.78
N GLY A 341 14.56 8.38 -7.63
CA GLY A 341 13.38 9.09 -8.10
C GLY A 341 13.17 9.00 -9.61
N TYR A 342 13.86 8.11 -10.31
CA TYR A 342 13.64 7.89 -11.75
C TYR A 342 12.47 6.95 -11.96
N GLU A 343 11.48 7.34 -12.76
CA GLU A 343 10.31 6.49 -13.03
C GLU A 343 10.70 5.30 -13.94
N GLY A 344 10.27 4.10 -13.55
CA GLY A 344 10.44 2.88 -14.33
C GLY A 344 11.47 1.89 -13.78
N VAL A 345 11.96 1.04 -14.69
CA VAL A 345 12.91 -0.04 -14.43
C VAL A 345 14.17 0.12 -15.26
N ASN A 346 15.27 -0.46 -14.77
CA ASN A 346 16.52 -0.46 -15.53
C ASN A 346 16.36 -1.32 -16.79
N PRO A 347 16.88 -0.87 -17.94
CA PRO A 347 16.92 -1.68 -19.14
C PRO A 347 17.64 -3.01 -18.90
N PRO A 348 17.21 -4.09 -19.57
CA PRO A 348 17.84 -5.39 -19.43
C PRO A 348 19.27 -5.38 -20.00
N PRO A 349 20.14 -6.29 -19.56
CA PRO A 349 21.48 -6.43 -20.13
C PRO A 349 21.41 -6.62 -21.65
N GLY A 350 22.08 -5.73 -22.39
CA GLY A 350 22.08 -5.76 -23.87
C GLY A 350 21.04 -4.85 -24.53
N SER A 351 20.20 -4.15 -23.77
CA SER A 351 19.36 -3.07 -24.31
C SER A 351 20.24 -1.96 -24.94
N THR A 352 19.73 -1.39 -26.03
CA THR A 352 20.36 -0.23 -26.69
C THR A 352 20.06 1.08 -25.98
N THR A 353 19.07 1.07 -25.09
CA THR A 353 18.65 2.23 -24.29
C THR A 353 19.33 2.22 -22.93
N THR A 354 19.73 3.39 -22.46
CA THR A 354 20.32 3.58 -21.12
C THR A 354 19.40 4.33 -20.15
N LYS A 355 18.23 4.77 -20.63
CA LYS A 355 17.17 5.40 -19.85
C LYS A 355 16.28 4.35 -19.19
N GLN A 356 15.63 4.69 -18.07
CA GLN A 356 14.61 3.85 -17.47
C GLN A 356 13.50 3.54 -18.47
N ILE A 357 13.03 2.29 -18.45
CA ILE A 357 11.84 1.85 -19.18
C ILE A 357 10.65 2.08 -18.26
N ILE A 358 9.66 2.85 -18.71
CA ILE A 358 8.46 3.10 -17.91
C ILE A 358 7.71 1.79 -17.71
N ALA A 359 7.52 1.42 -16.45
CA ALA A 359 6.72 0.27 -16.04
C ALA A 359 5.43 0.68 -15.31
N SER A 360 5.24 1.97 -15.01
CA SER A 360 4.00 2.51 -14.43
C SER A 360 2.82 2.35 -15.39
N PHE A 361 1.64 2.09 -14.85
CA PHE A 361 0.42 1.87 -15.63
C PHE A 361 -0.83 2.25 -14.81
N GLY A 362 -1.96 2.34 -15.48
CA GLY A 362 -3.22 2.72 -14.87
C GLY A 362 -4.19 3.37 -15.84
N GLY A 363 -5.15 4.07 -15.27
CA GLY A 363 -6.29 4.69 -15.91
C GLY A 363 -7.59 4.01 -15.48
N ALA A 364 -8.65 4.82 -15.38
CA ALA A 364 -9.99 4.39 -14.98
C ALA A 364 -10.47 3.13 -15.71
N GLY A 365 -10.95 2.14 -14.96
CA GLY A 365 -11.61 0.94 -15.50
C GLY A 365 -11.47 -0.28 -14.60
N ASP A 366 -11.94 -1.41 -15.10
CA ASP A 366 -11.97 -2.71 -14.43
C ASP A 366 -11.07 -3.77 -15.11
N GLY A 367 -10.37 -3.39 -16.18
CA GLY A 367 -9.42 -4.27 -16.87
C GLY A 367 -8.19 -4.63 -16.02
N PRO A 368 -7.34 -5.57 -16.50
CA PRO A 368 -6.17 -6.04 -15.74
C PRO A 368 -5.13 -4.97 -15.41
N PHE A 369 -5.07 -3.87 -16.16
CA PHE A 369 -4.14 -2.75 -15.95
C PHE A 369 -4.86 -1.43 -15.66
N ASN A 370 -6.16 -1.52 -15.33
CA ASN A 370 -6.99 -0.39 -14.99
C ASN A 370 -7.41 -0.48 -13.52
N PHE A 371 -7.61 0.69 -12.91
CA PHE A 371 -8.04 0.83 -11.53
C PHE A 371 -9.25 1.76 -11.45
N ASN A 372 -9.91 1.75 -10.30
CA ASN A 372 -10.96 2.68 -9.94
C ASN A 372 -10.73 3.12 -8.48
N GLU A 373 -10.24 4.33 -8.30
CA GLU A 373 -9.83 4.90 -7.03
C GLU A 373 -8.89 4.00 -6.19
N PRO A 374 -7.75 3.51 -6.74
CA PRO A 374 -6.84 2.65 -6.01
C PRO A 374 -6.30 3.36 -4.76
N SER A 375 -6.23 2.64 -3.65
CA SER A 375 -6.12 3.22 -2.30
C SER A 375 -4.91 2.75 -1.50
N GLY A 376 -4.45 1.52 -1.71
CA GLY A 376 -3.33 0.91 -0.97
C GLY A 376 -2.39 0.12 -1.87
N VAL A 377 -1.12 0.03 -1.48
CA VAL A 377 -0.09 -0.72 -2.21
C VAL A 377 0.88 -1.43 -1.27
N ALA A 378 1.15 -2.71 -1.56
CA ALA A 378 2.16 -3.48 -0.86
C ALA A 378 3.08 -4.22 -1.82
N TYR A 379 4.23 -4.64 -1.31
CA TYR A 379 5.17 -5.46 -2.05
C TYR A 379 5.72 -6.60 -1.19
N LEU A 380 5.67 -7.81 -1.73
CA LEU A 380 6.30 -8.99 -1.14
C LEU A 380 6.82 -9.91 -2.24
N ARG A 381 8.10 -10.33 -2.12
CA ARG A 381 8.70 -11.36 -2.97
C ARG A 381 8.47 -11.15 -4.49
N ARG A 382 8.66 -9.92 -5.00
CA ARG A 382 8.47 -9.55 -6.42
C ARG A 382 7.03 -9.55 -6.91
N VAL A 383 6.08 -9.53 -5.98
CA VAL A 383 4.67 -9.29 -6.26
C VAL A 383 4.29 -7.95 -5.65
N VAL A 384 3.78 -7.05 -6.49
CA VAL A 384 3.09 -5.83 -6.07
C VAL A 384 1.62 -6.16 -5.91
N TYR A 385 1.03 -5.72 -4.81
CA TYR A 385 -0.38 -5.82 -4.51
C TYR A 385 -0.97 -4.42 -4.51
N VAL A 386 -2.14 -4.24 -5.12
CA VAL A 386 -2.85 -2.95 -5.16
C VAL A 386 -4.29 -3.17 -4.69
N ALA A 387 -4.72 -2.40 -3.71
CA ALA A 387 -6.12 -2.31 -3.31
C ALA A 387 -6.87 -1.41 -4.31
N ASP A 388 -7.68 -2.04 -5.16
CA ASP A 388 -8.48 -1.38 -6.20
C ASP A 388 -9.88 -1.12 -5.64
N LYS A 389 -9.97 -0.08 -4.79
CA LYS A 389 -11.10 0.22 -3.90
C LYS A 389 -12.45 0.20 -4.62
N GLY A 390 -12.57 0.97 -5.71
CA GLY A 390 -13.82 1.13 -6.45
C GLY A 390 -14.24 -0.12 -7.22
N ASN A 391 -13.31 -1.07 -7.43
CA ASN A 391 -13.60 -2.36 -8.06
C ASN A 391 -13.73 -3.51 -7.04
N GLY A 392 -13.58 -3.25 -5.73
CA GLY A 392 -13.77 -4.26 -4.67
C GLY A 392 -12.80 -5.45 -4.77
N ARG A 393 -11.56 -5.20 -5.20
CA ARG A 393 -10.57 -6.25 -5.49
C ARG A 393 -9.15 -5.89 -5.08
N ILE A 394 -8.33 -6.91 -4.88
CA ILE A 394 -6.87 -6.80 -4.78
C ILE A 394 -6.24 -7.30 -6.07
N CYS A 395 -5.61 -6.38 -6.80
CA CYS A 395 -4.84 -6.64 -8.00
C CYS A 395 -3.41 -7.04 -7.64
N ARG A 396 -2.81 -7.93 -8.42
CA ARG A 396 -1.47 -8.46 -8.17
C ARG A 396 -0.63 -8.44 -9.43
N TYR A 397 0.63 -8.02 -9.33
CA TYR A 397 1.51 -7.83 -10.47
C TYR A 397 2.94 -8.29 -10.19
N THR A 398 3.57 -8.91 -11.18
CA THR A 398 5.00 -9.25 -11.14
C THR A 398 5.68 -8.65 -12.35
N LEU A 399 6.91 -8.18 -12.17
CA LEU A 399 7.68 -7.65 -13.28
C LEU A 399 8.06 -8.80 -14.22
N SER A 400 7.94 -8.60 -15.54
CA SER A 400 8.27 -9.63 -16.54
C SER A 400 9.69 -10.18 -16.44
N THR A 401 10.65 -9.38 -15.96
CA THR A 401 12.03 -9.83 -15.70
C THR A 401 12.16 -10.74 -14.48
N ASP A 402 11.12 -10.85 -13.65
CA ASP A 402 11.09 -11.69 -12.45
C ASP A 402 10.38 -13.03 -12.67
N LEU A 403 9.84 -13.30 -13.86
CA LEU A 403 9.07 -14.51 -14.21
C LEU A 403 9.93 -15.75 -14.53
N GLU A 404 11.22 -15.75 -14.20
CA GLU A 404 12.15 -16.86 -14.50
C GLU A 404 12.02 -18.09 -13.58
#